data_AF-A0A9P7C410-F1
#
_entry.id   AF-A0A9P7C410-F1
#
_cell.length_a   1.000
_cell.length_b   1.000
_cell.length_c   1.000
_cell.angle_alpha   90.00
_cell.angle_beta   90.00
_cell.angle_gamma   90.00
#
_symmetry.space_group_name_H-M   'P 1'
#
loop_
_entity.id
_entity.type
_entity.pdbx_description
1 polymer ?
#
loop_
_entity_poly.entity_id
_entity_poly.type
_entity_poly.pdbx_seq_one_letter_code
_entity_poly.pdbx_strand_id
1 'polypeptide(L)'
;MFKNERGSAALGAFKLDYPAGLLDSLQVFTIGFWFQSDGTANDRSILGNKDYNSGGNPGITIAQWAGPELRFNLAGGGSRVDINGVKFTANKPVYIAMTVDKTAKPMTASVYDSELGFTRRSTATGSVNLAQVAGVFGPHIGLNEDGRGTYGICCAGTKGPPK
;
A
#
# COMPACT_ATOMS: atom_id res chain seq x y z
N MET A 1 14.25 1.54 15.90
CA MET A 1 13.34 2.43 16.66
C MET A 1 12.81 3.46 15.67
N PHE A 2 11.50 3.50 15.46
CA PHE A 2 10.87 4.35 14.45
C PHE A 2 10.98 5.83 14.84
N LYS A 3 11.49 6.68 13.94
CA LYS A 3 11.54 8.13 14.12
C LYS A 3 10.34 8.74 13.39
N ASN A 4 9.64 9.64 14.07
CA ASN A 4 8.50 10.36 13.52
C ASN A 4 8.99 11.66 12.90
N GLU A 5 9.19 11.68 11.58
CA GLU A 5 9.47 12.90 10.84
C GLU A 5 8.15 13.46 10.29
N ARG A 6 7.47 14.27 11.10
CA ARG A 6 6.32 15.05 10.62
C ARG A 6 6.80 16.11 9.63
N GLY A 7 6.82 15.76 8.36
CA GLY A 7 6.93 16.72 7.26
C GLY A 7 5.70 17.64 7.22
N SER A 8 5.77 18.69 6.42
CA SER A 8 4.69 19.67 6.18
C SER A 8 3.45 19.10 5.45
N ALA A 9 3.26 17.79 5.46
CA ALA A 9 2.11 17.11 4.88
C ALA A 9 0.87 17.35 5.75
N ALA A 10 -0.27 17.53 5.09
CA ALA A 10 -1.53 17.83 5.73
C ALA A 10 -1.86 16.81 6.85
N LEU A 11 -2.42 17.34 7.95
CA LEU A 11 -2.75 16.64 9.21
C LEU A 11 -3.21 15.19 8.97
N GLY A 12 -2.28 14.23 9.01
CA GLY A 12 -2.62 12.81 8.90
C GLY A 12 -1.70 11.90 8.09
N ALA A 13 -0.66 12.41 7.41
CA ALA A 13 0.35 11.59 6.71
C ALA A 13 1.66 11.48 7.53
N PHE A 14 2.33 10.33 7.43
CA PHE A 14 3.59 10.08 8.13
C PHE A 14 4.46 9.04 7.43
N LYS A 15 5.79 9.26 7.49
CA LYS A 15 6.79 8.30 7.02
C LYS A 15 7.32 7.45 8.15
N LEU A 16 7.46 6.16 7.87
CA LEU A 16 8.01 5.17 8.77
C LEU A 16 9.33 4.65 8.19
N ASP A 17 10.44 5.09 8.76
CA ASP A 17 11.76 4.62 8.35
C ASP A 17 12.04 3.20 8.83
N TYR A 18 12.75 2.44 8.01
CA TYR A 18 13.25 1.12 8.31
C TYR A 18 14.76 1.01 7.95
N PRO A 19 15.49 0.00 8.45
CA PRO A 19 16.89 -0.20 8.08
C PRO A 19 17.07 -0.40 6.57
N ALA A 20 18.02 0.30 5.96
CA ALA A 20 18.35 0.12 4.55
C ALA A 20 18.61 -1.36 4.21
N GLY A 21 18.09 -1.83 3.07
CA GLY A 21 18.21 -3.22 2.63
C GLY A 21 17.24 -4.21 3.28
N LEU A 22 16.42 -3.81 4.26
CA LEU A 22 15.47 -4.72 4.93
C LEU A 22 14.49 -5.34 3.91
N LEU A 23 13.76 -4.53 3.16
CA LEU A 23 12.79 -5.04 2.18
C LEU A 23 13.47 -5.73 0.99
N ASP A 24 14.73 -5.44 0.70
CA ASP A 24 15.48 -6.05 -0.41
C ASP A 24 15.97 -7.47 -0.06
N SER A 25 16.45 -7.65 1.17
CA SER A 25 17.04 -8.92 1.65
C SER A 25 16.01 -9.99 2.01
N LEU A 26 14.83 -9.59 2.51
CA LEU A 26 13.78 -10.53 2.92
C LEU A 26 13.20 -11.27 1.73
N GLN A 27 13.29 -12.61 1.69
CA GLN A 27 12.69 -13.40 0.62
C GLN A 27 11.16 -13.45 0.74
N VAL A 28 10.65 -13.45 1.96
CA VAL A 28 9.21 -13.39 2.26
C VAL A 28 9.00 -12.37 3.35
N PHE A 29 8.03 -11.48 3.19
CA PHE A 29 7.65 -10.54 4.23
C PHE A 29 6.15 -10.26 4.20
N THR A 30 5.63 -9.82 5.34
CA THR A 30 4.24 -9.38 5.50
C THR A 30 4.22 -8.02 6.17
N ILE A 31 3.42 -7.10 5.64
CA ILE A 31 3.07 -5.83 6.27
C ILE A 31 1.59 -5.92 6.64
N GLY A 32 1.26 -5.75 7.91
CA GLY A 32 -0.12 -5.83 8.40
C GLY A 32 -0.43 -4.85 9.52
N PHE A 33 -1.65 -4.35 9.53
CA PHE A 33 -2.11 -3.34 10.47
C PHE A 33 -3.64 -3.29 10.54
N TRP A 34 -4.15 -2.72 11.63
CA TRP A 34 -5.56 -2.35 11.75
C TRP A 34 -5.81 -1.04 11.00
N PHE A 35 -6.86 -1.03 10.18
CA PHE A 35 -7.27 0.09 9.35
C PHE A 35 -8.75 0.41 9.59
N GLN A 36 -9.09 1.69 9.63
CA GLN A 36 -10.47 2.15 9.67
C GLN A 36 -10.61 3.36 8.76
N SER A 37 -11.70 3.39 7.99
CA SER A 37 -12.04 4.47 7.07
C SER A 37 -13.55 4.53 6.88
N ASP A 38 -14.05 5.70 6.50
CA ASP A 38 -15.45 5.91 6.12
C ASP A 38 -15.82 5.26 4.75
N GLY A 39 -14.83 4.73 4.02
CA GLY A 39 -15.04 4.08 2.73
C GLY A 39 -15.24 5.04 1.55
N THR A 40 -15.12 6.36 1.76
CA THR A 40 -15.41 7.38 0.74
C THR A 40 -14.18 7.80 -0.07
N ALA A 41 -12.99 7.71 0.52
CA ALA A 41 -11.74 7.97 -0.19
C ALA A 41 -11.59 7.08 -1.43
N ASN A 42 -11.10 7.69 -2.51
CA ASN A 42 -10.92 7.07 -3.81
C ASN A 42 -9.50 7.29 -4.32
N ASP A 43 -8.87 6.23 -4.81
CA ASP A 43 -7.50 6.27 -5.32
C ASP A 43 -6.50 6.81 -4.30
N ARG A 44 -6.67 6.44 -3.02
CA ARG A 44 -5.87 6.99 -1.91
C ARG A 44 -4.94 5.95 -1.33
N SER A 45 -3.64 6.21 -1.36
CA SER A 45 -2.66 5.35 -0.70
C SER A 45 -2.90 5.35 0.82
N ILE A 46 -3.15 4.18 1.39
CA ILE A 46 -3.20 3.94 2.83
C ILE A 46 -1.78 3.68 3.34
N LEU A 47 -1.00 2.93 2.56
CA LEU A 47 0.38 2.59 2.82
C LEU A 47 1.13 2.47 1.49
N GLY A 48 2.34 3.00 1.37
CA GLY A 48 3.15 2.78 0.18
C GLY A 48 4.60 3.29 0.25
N ASN A 49 5.49 2.70 -0.55
CA ASN A 49 6.88 3.15 -0.71
C ASN A 49 7.20 3.57 -2.17
N LYS A 50 6.18 3.64 -3.02
CA LYS A 50 6.27 4.04 -4.43
C LYS A 50 5.68 5.42 -4.69
N ASP A 51 5.94 5.98 -5.86
CA ASP A 51 5.22 7.15 -6.38
C ASP A 51 3.90 6.63 -6.93
N TYR A 52 2.80 6.86 -6.21
CA TYR A 52 1.52 6.24 -6.57
C TYR A 52 0.73 7.03 -7.63
N ASN A 53 1.29 8.10 -8.18
CA ASN A 53 0.74 8.76 -9.37
C ASN A 53 0.64 7.80 -10.58
N SER A 54 1.40 6.69 -10.55
CA SER A 54 1.20 5.55 -11.43
C SER A 54 1.35 4.22 -10.69
N GLY A 55 0.37 3.33 -10.86
CA GLY A 55 0.47 1.94 -10.41
C GLY A 55 1.63 1.17 -11.05
N GLY A 56 2.27 1.67 -12.12
CA GLY A 56 3.45 1.06 -12.74
C GLY A 56 4.80 1.44 -12.10
N ASN A 57 4.84 2.46 -11.24
CA ASN A 57 6.09 2.90 -10.61
C ASN A 57 6.63 1.84 -9.64
N PRO A 58 7.94 1.61 -9.53
CA PRO A 58 8.46 0.53 -8.69
C PRO A 58 8.10 0.67 -7.20
N GLY A 59 7.82 -0.47 -6.56
CA GLY A 59 7.46 -0.56 -5.14
C GLY A 59 6.04 -1.10 -4.90
N ILE A 60 5.55 -0.92 -3.68
CA ILE A 60 4.26 -1.41 -3.20
C ILE A 60 3.32 -0.27 -2.79
N THR A 61 2.02 -0.53 -2.89
CA THR A 61 1.02 0.22 -2.13
C THR A 61 -0.21 -0.63 -1.78
N ILE A 62 -0.82 -0.29 -0.65
CA ILE A 62 -2.19 -0.64 -0.31
C ILE A 62 -3.00 0.66 -0.39
N ALA A 63 -4.04 0.68 -1.22
CA ALA A 63 -4.82 1.87 -1.50
C ALA A 63 -6.31 1.62 -1.27
N GLN A 64 -7.03 2.68 -0.90
CA GLN A 64 -8.49 2.70 -0.83
C GLN A 64 -9.08 3.14 -2.17
N TRP A 65 -10.16 2.48 -2.55
CA TRP A 65 -11.08 2.90 -3.60
C TRP A 65 -12.47 3.18 -3.00
N ALA A 66 -13.22 4.10 -3.62
CA ALA A 66 -14.59 4.37 -3.22
C ALA A 66 -15.47 3.12 -3.40
N GLY A 67 -16.48 2.96 -2.53
CA GLY A 67 -17.30 1.75 -2.48
C GLY A 67 -16.67 0.69 -1.58
N PRO A 68 -16.36 1.08 -0.34
CA PRO A 68 -15.26 0.64 0.53
C PRO A 68 -14.48 -0.57 0.01
N GLU A 69 -13.42 -0.28 -0.72
CA GLU A 69 -12.59 -1.28 -1.37
C GLU A 69 -11.11 -1.02 -1.12
N LEU A 70 -10.35 -2.09 -0.94
CA LEU A 70 -8.91 -2.11 -0.86
C LEU A 70 -8.33 -2.65 -2.16
N ARG A 71 -7.22 -2.03 -2.58
CA ARG A 71 -6.40 -2.46 -3.71
C ARG A 71 -4.97 -2.62 -3.26
N PHE A 72 -4.34 -3.71 -3.70
CA PHE A 72 -2.96 -4.03 -3.41
C PHE A 72 -2.21 -4.00 -4.73
N ASN A 73 -1.17 -3.18 -4.82
CA ASN A 73 -0.41 -3.00 -6.03
C ASN A 73 1.08 -3.21 -5.74
N LEU A 74 1.74 -3.95 -6.63
CA LEU A 74 3.18 -4.21 -6.61
C LEU A 74 3.71 -4.06 -8.03
N ALA A 75 4.79 -3.29 -8.19
CA ALA A 75 5.38 -3.04 -9.50
C ALA A 75 6.91 -2.97 -9.46
N GLY A 76 7.52 -3.19 -10.62
CA GLY A 76 8.96 -3.24 -10.83
C GLY A 76 9.28 -3.78 -12.22
N GLY A 77 10.33 -3.25 -12.85
CA GLY A 77 10.81 -3.67 -14.17
C GLY A 77 9.87 -3.31 -15.31
N GLY A 78 9.04 -2.29 -15.15
CA GLY A 78 8.03 -1.89 -16.15
C GLY A 78 6.72 -2.69 -16.09
N SER A 79 6.62 -3.68 -15.21
CA SER A 79 5.41 -4.48 -14.99
C SER A 79 4.78 -4.18 -13.64
N ARG A 80 3.49 -4.49 -13.50
CA ARG A 80 2.77 -4.46 -12.23
C ARG A 80 1.81 -5.63 -12.11
N VAL A 81 1.42 -5.90 -10.88
CA VAL A 81 0.31 -6.78 -10.55
C VAL A 81 -0.57 -6.13 -9.49
N ASP A 82 -1.87 -6.42 -9.58
CA ASP A 82 -2.90 -5.80 -8.77
C ASP A 82 -3.80 -6.89 -8.16
N ILE A 83 -4.21 -6.70 -6.90
CA ILE A 83 -5.37 -7.38 -6.31
C ILE A 83 -6.41 -6.28 -6.03
N ASN A 84 -7.53 -6.31 -6.76
CA ASN A 84 -8.59 -5.30 -6.70
C ASN A 84 -9.90 -5.88 -6.17
N GLY A 85 -10.83 -5.04 -5.71
CA GLY A 85 -12.15 -5.51 -5.28
C GLY A 85 -12.16 -6.21 -3.91
N VAL A 86 -11.19 -5.93 -3.05
CA VAL A 86 -11.20 -6.48 -1.68
C VAL A 86 -12.07 -5.58 -0.81
N LYS A 87 -13.28 -6.01 -0.45
CA LYS A 87 -14.23 -5.17 0.31
C LYS A 87 -13.86 -5.11 1.79
N PHE A 88 -14.25 -4.00 2.43
CA PHE A 88 -14.20 -3.82 3.88
C PHE A 88 -15.46 -3.10 4.37
N THR A 89 -15.75 -3.20 5.66
CA THR A 89 -16.85 -2.51 6.32
C THR A 89 -16.42 -1.10 6.71
N ALA A 90 -17.09 -0.09 6.15
CA ALA A 90 -16.86 1.30 6.51
C ALA A 90 -17.11 1.58 8.00
N ASN A 91 -16.38 2.54 8.55
CA ASN A 91 -16.46 3.02 9.93
C ASN A 91 -16.22 1.96 11.00
N LYS A 92 -15.57 0.84 10.64
CA LYS A 92 -15.15 -0.22 11.57
C LYS A 92 -13.68 -0.56 11.38
N PRO A 93 -12.98 -0.99 12.45
CA PRO A 93 -11.61 -1.46 12.32
C PRO A 93 -11.59 -2.82 11.60
N VAL A 94 -10.76 -2.92 10.57
CA VAL A 94 -10.45 -4.15 9.84
C VAL A 94 -8.96 -4.40 9.88
N TYR A 95 -8.54 -5.66 9.99
CA TYR A 95 -7.12 -6.00 9.91
C TYR A 95 -6.77 -6.29 8.46
N ILE A 96 -5.78 -5.60 7.91
CA ILE A 96 -5.32 -5.78 6.53
C ILE A 96 -3.87 -6.21 6.51
N ALA A 97 -3.52 -7.13 5.62
CA ALA A 97 -2.15 -7.58 5.44
C ALA A 97 -1.81 -7.85 3.97
N MET A 98 -0.60 -7.43 3.58
CA MET A 98 0.03 -7.69 2.30
C MET A 98 1.24 -8.59 2.54
N THR A 99 1.24 -9.78 1.94
CA THR A 99 2.39 -10.68 1.94
C THR A 99 3.00 -10.72 0.54
N VAL A 100 4.31 -10.53 0.47
CA VAL A 100 5.09 -10.71 -0.77
C VAL A 100 6.07 -11.85 -0.54
N ASP A 101 5.99 -12.87 -1.39
CA ASP A 101 6.93 -13.98 -1.42
C ASP A 101 7.71 -13.92 -2.74
N LYS A 102 9.00 -13.60 -2.65
CA LYS A 102 9.90 -13.45 -3.80
C LYS A 102 10.40 -14.78 -4.35
N THR A 103 10.36 -15.82 -3.52
CA THR A 103 10.79 -17.17 -3.89
C THR A 103 9.71 -17.87 -4.68
N ALA A 104 8.50 -18.00 -4.11
CA ALA A 104 7.38 -18.65 -4.76
C ALA A 104 6.64 -17.73 -5.74
N LYS A 105 6.90 -16.42 -5.69
CA LYS A 105 6.30 -15.38 -6.54
C LYS A 105 4.77 -15.15 -6.42
N PRO A 106 4.13 -15.28 -5.24
CA PRO A 106 2.82 -14.65 -5.03
C PRO A 106 2.91 -13.32 -4.26
N MET A 107 1.96 -12.44 -4.58
CA MET A 107 1.49 -11.39 -3.68
C MET A 107 0.14 -11.82 -3.12
N THR A 108 -0.06 -11.71 -1.81
CA THR A 108 -1.30 -12.12 -1.13
C THR A 108 -1.86 -10.96 -0.31
N ALA A 109 -3.15 -10.69 -0.49
CA ALA A 109 -3.96 -9.82 0.35
C ALA A 109 -4.76 -10.67 1.33
N SER A 110 -4.66 -10.37 2.62
CA SER A 110 -5.46 -10.97 3.69
C SER A 110 -6.19 -9.86 4.44
N VAL A 111 -7.51 -10.01 4.61
CA VAL A 111 -8.34 -9.05 5.35
C VAL A 111 -9.19 -9.81 6.34
N TYR A 112 -9.17 -9.37 7.61
CA TYR A 112 -10.14 -9.78 8.61
C TYR A 112 -11.06 -8.60 8.90
N ASP A 113 -12.35 -8.83 8.70
CA ASP A 113 -13.43 -7.88 8.93
C ASP A 113 -14.47 -8.57 9.81
N SER A 114 -14.94 -7.92 10.87
CA SER A 114 -15.88 -8.54 11.81
C SER A 114 -17.26 -8.82 11.20
N GLU A 115 -17.62 -8.13 10.12
CA GLU A 115 -18.91 -8.29 9.42
C GLU A 115 -18.77 -9.12 8.14
N LEU A 116 -17.69 -8.94 7.38
CA LEU A 116 -17.46 -9.65 6.12
C LEU A 116 -16.65 -10.95 6.29
N GLY A 117 -16.12 -11.20 7.49
CA GLY A 117 -15.28 -12.35 7.81
C GLY A 117 -13.84 -12.22 7.28
N PHE A 118 -13.17 -13.36 7.19
CA PHE A 118 -11.80 -13.44 6.67
C PHE A 118 -11.80 -13.64 5.16
N THR A 119 -11.08 -12.78 4.44
CA THR A 119 -10.85 -12.88 2.99
C THR A 119 -9.36 -13.01 2.70
N ARG A 120 -9.01 -13.93 1.80
CA ARG A 120 -7.64 -14.08 1.27
C ARG A 120 -7.66 -14.17 -0.25
N ARG A 121 -6.83 -13.37 -0.91
CA ARG A 121 -6.67 -13.38 -2.38
C ARG A 121 -5.20 -13.30 -2.74
N SER A 122 -4.80 -13.96 -3.82
CA SER A 122 -3.42 -13.98 -4.28
C SER A 122 -3.33 -13.76 -5.79
N THR A 123 -2.21 -13.20 -6.23
CA THR A 123 -1.86 -13.06 -7.65
C THR A 123 -0.38 -13.40 -7.86
N ALA A 124 -0.04 -13.94 -9.02
CA ALA A 124 1.33 -14.27 -9.38
C ALA A 124 2.12 -13.00 -9.72
N THR A 125 3.37 -12.88 -9.27
CA THR A 125 4.25 -11.73 -9.47
C THR A 125 5.32 -11.97 -10.53
N GLY A 126 5.18 -13.03 -11.34
CA GLY A 126 6.22 -13.49 -12.27
C GLY A 126 6.69 -12.46 -13.31
N SER A 127 5.86 -11.47 -13.63
CA SER A 127 6.20 -10.36 -14.54
C SER A 127 6.93 -9.19 -13.86
N VAL A 128 6.95 -9.13 -12.54
CA VAL A 128 7.47 -7.99 -11.76
C VAL A 128 8.93 -8.22 -11.38
N ASN A 129 9.77 -7.20 -11.55
CA ASN A 129 11.11 -7.19 -10.97
C ASN A 129 11.04 -6.95 -9.45
N LEU A 130 11.08 -8.03 -8.67
CA LEU A 130 10.98 -7.99 -7.21
C LEU A 130 12.22 -7.41 -6.51
N ALA A 131 13.33 -7.20 -7.22
CA ALA A 131 14.47 -6.45 -6.69
C ALA A 131 14.16 -4.95 -6.50
N GLN A 132 13.03 -4.47 -7.02
CA GLN A 132 12.59 -3.07 -6.87
C GLN A 132 11.42 -2.91 -5.89
N VAL A 133 11.16 -3.91 -5.04
CA VAL A 133 10.06 -3.90 -4.07
C VAL A 133 10.20 -2.79 -3.02
N ALA A 134 11.42 -2.36 -2.72
CA ALA A 134 11.70 -1.27 -1.78
C ALA A 134 11.34 0.13 -2.35
N GLY A 135 10.95 0.23 -3.63
CA GLY A 135 10.69 1.51 -4.27
C GLY A 135 11.98 2.28 -4.57
N VAL A 136 11.86 3.59 -4.81
CA VAL A 136 12.97 4.45 -5.26
C VAL A 136 13.27 5.63 -4.33
N PHE A 137 12.55 5.75 -3.21
CA PHE A 137 12.64 6.92 -2.33
C PHE A 137 13.51 6.72 -1.09
N GLY A 138 14.07 5.53 -0.91
CA GLY A 138 14.83 5.18 0.29
C GLY A 138 14.04 4.27 1.23
N PRO A 139 14.60 3.93 2.39
CA PRO A 139 14.08 2.88 3.24
C PRO A 139 12.97 3.41 4.17
N HIS A 140 11.87 3.86 3.57
CA HIS A 140 10.69 4.33 4.30
C HIS A 140 9.39 3.85 3.67
N ILE A 141 8.34 3.79 4.50
CA ILE A 141 6.97 3.54 4.08
C ILE A 141 6.13 4.76 4.45
N GLY A 142 5.42 5.33 3.48
CA GLY A 142 4.39 6.33 3.70
C GLY A 142 3.12 5.70 4.25
N LEU A 143 2.50 6.36 5.21
CA LEU A 143 1.24 5.97 5.84
C LEU A 143 0.25 7.12 5.68
N ASN A 144 -0.92 6.81 5.12
CA ASN A 144 -1.89 7.78 4.57
C ASN A 144 -1.28 8.73 3.51
N GLU A 145 -0.20 8.28 2.86
CA GLU A 145 0.50 8.93 1.75
C GLU A 145 1.24 7.86 0.92
N ASP A 146 1.70 8.25 -0.26
CA ASP A 146 2.61 7.44 -1.07
C ASP A 146 4.08 7.62 -0.62
N GLY A 147 5.00 6.84 -1.20
CA GLY A 147 6.41 6.91 -0.82
C GLY A 147 7.07 8.27 -1.08
N ARG A 148 6.52 9.04 -2.04
CA ARG A 148 6.99 10.39 -2.37
C ARG A 148 6.47 11.42 -1.37
N GLY A 149 5.26 11.23 -0.88
CA GLY A 149 4.55 12.19 -0.02
C GLY A 149 3.88 13.30 -0.84
N THR A 150 3.40 12.97 -2.04
CA THR A 150 2.77 13.93 -2.95
C THR A 150 1.45 13.45 -3.52
N TYR A 151 1.11 12.17 -3.41
CA TYR A 151 -0.11 11.63 -3.98
C TYR A 151 -1.18 11.38 -2.92
N GLY A 152 -2.38 11.90 -3.15
CA GLY A 152 -3.54 11.62 -2.29
C GLY A 152 -3.50 12.22 -0.89
N ILE A 153 -2.55 13.12 -0.58
CA ILE A 153 -2.52 13.89 0.67
C ILE A 153 -3.51 15.05 0.52
N CYS A 154 -4.33 15.34 1.54
CA CYS A 154 -5.29 16.44 1.41
C CYS A 154 -4.57 17.75 1.07
N CYS A 155 -5.03 18.38 -0.01
CA CYS A 155 -4.57 19.66 -0.55
C CYS A 155 -3.20 19.71 -1.28
N ALA A 156 -2.60 18.59 -1.70
CA ALA A 156 -1.53 18.64 -2.71
C ALA A 156 -1.60 17.47 -3.71
N GLY A 157 -1.84 17.80 -4.98
CA GLY A 157 -1.53 16.96 -6.16
C GLY A 157 -2.48 15.79 -6.46
N THR A 158 -3.66 16.08 -7.00
CA THR A 158 -4.69 15.16 -7.58
C THR A 158 -4.14 13.82 -8.12
N LYS A 159 -4.70 12.66 -7.73
CA LYS A 159 -6.10 12.26 -8.01
C LYS A 159 -6.91 11.77 -6.80
N GLY A 160 -8.03 12.45 -6.61
CA GLY A 160 -9.23 12.09 -5.85
C GLY A 160 -10.16 13.32 -5.84
N PRO A 161 -11.50 13.23 -6.00
CA PRO A 161 -12.33 12.38 -6.87
C PRO A 161 -12.69 13.08 -8.21
N PRO A 162 -13.09 12.40 -9.30
CA PRO A 162 -14.17 12.92 -10.14
C PRO A 162 -15.51 12.57 -9.48
N LYS A 163 -16.44 13.53 -9.51
CA LYS A 163 -17.83 13.41 -9.01
C LYS A 163 -18.49 12.08 -9.41
#